data_AF-A0A536Q868-F1
#
_entry.id   AF-A0A536Q868-F1
#
_cell.length_a   1.000
_cell.length_b   1.000
_cell.length_c   1.000
_cell.angle_alpha   90.00
_cell.angle_beta   90.00
_cell.angle_gamma   90.00
#
_symmetry.space_group_name_H-M   'P 1'
#
loop_
_entity.id
_entity.type
_entity.pdbx_description
1 polymer ?
#
loop_
_entity_poly.entity_id
_entity_poly.type
_entity_poly.pdbx_seq_one_letter_code
_entity_poly.pdbx_strand_id
1 'polypeptide(L)' 'MLEIDEAILSHAARVDPSNLHALDAIHLASALSLEGLEAFVAYDRELREAAQAAGLNVAAPGA' A
#
# COMPACT_ATOMS: atom_id res chain seq x y z
N MET A 1 3.21 9.72 -12.92
CA MET A 1 3.93 8.71 -12.12
C MET A 1 4.31 9.37 -10.82
N LEU A 2 4.00 8.75 -9.69
CA LEU A 2 4.36 9.29 -8.37
C LEU A 2 5.87 9.08 -8.15
N GLU A 3 6.55 10.11 -7.69
CA GLU A 3 7.97 10.03 -7.33
C GLU A 3 8.10 9.29 -6.00
N ILE A 4 9.03 8.34 -5.91
CA ILE A 4 9.33 7.64 -4.65
C ILE A 4 10.40 8.46 -3.95
N ASP A 5 10.00 9.19 -2.91
CA ASP A 5 10.88 10.01 -2.10
C ASP A 5 11.20 9.37 -0.73
N GLU A 6 12.05 10.05 0.04
CA GLU A 6 12.47 9.59 1.37
C GLU A 6 11.30 9.46 2.35
N ALA A 7 10.24 10.26 2.19
CA ALA A 7 9.08 10.20 3.06
C ALA A 7 8.29 8.91 2.82
N ILE A 8 8.11 8.52 1.56
CA ILE A 8 7.50 7.23 1.19
C ILE A 8 8.35 6.08 1.68
N LEU A 9 9.67 6.11 1.50
CA LEU A 9 10.57 5.04 1.97
C LEU A 9 10.55 4.91 3.49
N SER A 10 10.57 6.03 4.21
CA SER A 10 10.46 6.07 5.67
C SER A 10 9.12 5.53 6.16
N HIS A 11 8.04 5.81 5.44
CA HIS A 11 6.72 5.27 5.75
C HIS A 11 6.65 3.77 5.46
N ALA A 12 7.17 3.33 4.30
CA ALA A 12 7.26 1.92 3.90
C ALA A 12 8.03 1.07 4.93
N ALA A 13 9.10 1.61 5.52
CA ALA A 13 9.84 0.92 6.58
C ALA A 13 9.02 0.69 7.88
N ARG A 14 7.85 1.33 8.00
CA ARG A 14 7.01 1.34 9.20
C ARG A 14 5.58 0.87 8.98
N VAL A 15 5.21 0.44 7.76
CA VAL A 15 3.85 -0.05 7.48
C VAL A 15 3.60 -1.36 8.22
N ASP A 16 2.34 -1.57 8.59
CA ASP A 16 1.86 -2.82 9.18
C ASP A 16 1.02 -3.57 8.13
N PRO A 17 1.19 -4.90 8.00
CA PRO A 17 2.08 -5.78 8.75
C PRO A 17 3.55 -5.61 8.33
N SER A 18 4.46 -5.71 9.31
CA SER A 18 5.92 -5.53 9.09
C SER A 18 6.60 -6.63 8.26
N ASN A 19 5.85 -7.66 7.83
CA ASN A 19 6.34 -8.78 7.03
C ASN A 19 6.08 -8.64 5.53
N LEU A 20 5.55 -7.49 5.06
CA LEU A 20 5.39 -7.23 3.64
C LEU A 20 6.74 -7.24 2.90
N HIS A 21 6.74 -7.70 1.65
CA HIS A 21 7.90 -7.52 0.78
C HIS A 21 8.16 -6.03 0.56
N ALA A 22 9.43 -5.65 0.33
CA ALA A 22 9.83 -4.25 0.22
C ALA A 22 9.03 -3.47 -0.84
N LEU A 23 8.74 -4.08 -1.99
CA LEU A 23 7.93 -3.45 -3.05
C LEU A 23 6.47 -3.25 -2.62
N ASP A 24 5.90 -4.20 -1.89
CA ASP A 24 4.52 -4.13 -1.40
C ASP A 24 4.39 -3.07 -0.31
N ALA A 25 5.39 -2.96 0.58
CA ALA A 25 5.47 -1.91 1.58
C ALA A 25 5.58 -0.52 0.94
N ILE A 26 6.41 -0.36 -0.11
CA ILE A 26 6.53 0.89 -0.86
C ILE A 26 5.23 1.21 -1.60
N HIS A 27 4.57 0.22 -2.18
CA HIS A 27 3.29 0.39 -2.87
C HIS A 27 2.20 0.87 -1.91
N LEU A 28 2.07 0.24 -0.74
CA LEU A 28 1.14 0.63 0.30
C LEU A 28 1.45 2.04 0.84
N ALA A 29 2.71 2.33 1.16
CA ALA A 29 3.12 3.65 1.63
C ALA A 29 2.84 4.75 0.58
N SER A 30 3.08 4.47 -0.69
CA SER A 30 2.77 5.38 -1.79
C SER A 30 1.26 5.67 -1.85
N ALA A 31 0.43 4.63 -1.75
CA ALA A 31 -1.02 4.79 -1.73
C ALA A 31 -1.52 5.61 -0.55
N LEU A 32 -0.93 5.41 0.64
CA LEU A 32 -1.26 6.17 1.85
C LEU A 32 -0.80 7.64 1.80
N SER A 33 0.15 7.98 0.91
CA SER A 33 0.58 9.37 0.69
C SER A 33 -0.37 10.17 -0.20
N LEU A 34 -1.30 9.51 -0.89
CA LEU A 34 -2.21 10.14 -1.85
C LEU A 34 -3.49 10.61 -1.17
N GLU A 35 -3.86 11.86 -1.44
CA GLU A 35 -5.19 12.38 -1.10
C GLU A 35 -6.22 11.96 -2.16
N GLY A 36 -7.42 11.56 -1.72
CA GLY A 36 -8.53 11.22 -2.61
C GLY A 36 -8.36 9.93 -3.40
N LEU A 37 -7.51 8.99 -2.93
CA LEU A 37 -7.38 7.67 -3.54
C LEU A 37 -8.74 6.93 -3.51
N GLU A 38 -9.29 6.62 -4.68
CA GLU A 38 -10.60 5.95 -4.79
C GLU A 38 -10.51 4.47 -4.41
N ALA A 39 -9.48 3.79 -4.90
CA ALA A 39 -9.24 2.38 -4.61
C ALA A 39 -7.75 2.04 -4.71
N PHE A 40 -7.32 1.13 -3.83
CA PHE A 40 -6.05 0.45 -3.90
C PHE A 40 -6.23 -0.91 -4.57
N VAL A 41 -5.60 -1.12 -5.73
CA VAL A 41 -5.78 -2.34 -6.51
C VAL A 41 -4.64 -3.30 -6.22
N ALA A 42 -4.97 -4.47 -5.66
CA ALA A 42 -3.99 -5.53 -5.41
C ALA A 42 -4.62 -6.92 -5.61
N TYR A 43 -3.82 -7.84 -6.14
CA TYR A 43 -4.21 -9.24 -6.33
C TYR A 43 -3.66 -10.13 -5.21
N ASP A 44 -2.47 -9.81 -4.72
CA ASP A 44 -1.82 -10.52 -3.63
C ASP A 44 -2.63 -10.40 -2.34
N ARG A 45 -2.83 -11.52 -1.64
CA ARG A 45 -3.76 -11.57 -0.52
C ARG A 45 -3.22 -10.78 0.67
N GLU A 46 -1.95 -10.96 0.98
CA GLU A 46 -1.25 -10.33 2.10
C GLU A 46 -1.22 -8.80 1.93
N LEU A 47 -0.93 -8.30 0.73
CA LEU A 47 -0.94 -6.85 0.46
C LEU A 47 -2.37 -6.27 0.53
N ARG A 48 -3.40 -7.00 0.06
CA ARG A 48 -4.79 -6.55 0.21
C ARG A 48 -5.20 -6.44 1.68
N GLU A 49 -4.89 -7.46 2.48
CA GLU A 49 -5.21 -7.49 3.91
C GLU A 49 -4.51 -6.31 4.63
N ALA A 50 -3.26 -6.03 4.30
CA ALA A 50 -2.52 -4.88 4.81
C ALA A 50 -3.17 -3.55 4.44
N ALA A 51 -3.53 -3.36 3.16
CA ALA A 51 -4.16 -2.14 2.68
C ALA A 51 -5.55 -1.92 3.31
N GLN A 52 -6.33 -2.99 3.49
CA GLN A 52 -7.61 -2.95 4.20
C GLN A 52 -7.42 -2.56 5.68
N ALA A 53 -6.43 -3.14 6.35
CA ALA A 53 -6.09 -2.80 7.73
C ALA A 53 -5.64 -1.34 7.89
N ALA A 54 -4.97 -0.78 6.87
CA ALA A 54 -4.61 0.63 6.80
C ALA A 54 -5.78 1.57 6.44
N GLY A 55 -7.00 1.04 6.26
CA GLY A 55 -8.21 1.81 5.99
C GLY A 55 -8.44 2.18 4.53
N LEU A 56 -7.66 1.61 3.60
CA LEU A 56 -7.87 1.84 2.17
C LEU A 56 -9.05 1.01 1.66
N ASN A 57 -9.80 1.60 0.72
CA ASN A 57 -10.74 0.84 -0.10
C ASN A 57 -9.94 -0.05 -1.06
N VAL A 58 -10.09 -1.37 -0.99
CA VAL A 58 -9.28 -2.31 -1.78
C VAL A 58 -10.12 -3.00 -2.85
N ALA A 59 -9.63 -2.99 -4.08
CA ALA A 59 -10.20 -3.74 -5.20
C ALA A 59 -9.25 -4.86 -5.64
N ALA A 60 -9.82 -6.04 -5.91
CA ALA A 60 -9.08 -7.21 -6.35
C ALA A 60 -9.77 -7.82 -7.58
N PRO A 61 -9.37 -7.44 -8.80
CA PRO A 61 -10.01 -7.94 -9.99
C PRO A 61 -9.90 -9.47 -10.10
N GLY A 62 -10.99 -10.13 -10.46
CA GLY A 62 -11.02 -11.60 -10.61
C GLY A 62 -10.96 -12.40 -9.31
N ALA A 63 -11.08 -11.75 -8.16
CA ALA A 63 -11.30 -12.38 -6.86
C ALA A 63 -12.79 -12.60 -6.57
#